data_AF-K9YHZ3-F1
#
_entry.id   AF-K9YHZ3-F1
#
_cell.length_a   1.000
_cell.length_b   1.000
_cell.length_c   1.000
_cell.angle_alpha   90.00
_cell.angle_beta   90.00
_cell.angle_gamma   90.00
#
_symmetry.space_group_name_H-M   'P 1'
#
loop_
_entity.id
_entity.type
_entity.pdbx_description
1 polymer ?
#
loop_
_entity_poly.entity_id
_entity_poly.type
_entity_poly.pdbx_seq_one_letter_code
_entity_poly.pdbx_strand_id
1 'polypeptide(L)'
;MQTLPKERRYETLSYLPPLTDQQIVKQVQYLLDQGFIPAVEFEKDPQPNDHHWTLWKLPLFNAFSAQDVLNEVRECKGQYSDSFIRVIGFDNLKQCQTMSFIVHKPNTTRF
;
A
#
# COMPACT_ATOMS: atom_id res chain seq x y z
N MET A 1 -10.84 -16.80 -29.43
CA MET A 1 -10.65 -15.38 -29.05
C MET A 1 -11.58 -15.11 -27.88
N GLN A 2 -11.07 -14.60 -26.76
CA GLN A 2 -11.91 -14.16 -25.64
C GLN A 2 -11.90 -12.63 -25.58
N THR A 3 -13.04 -12.03 -25.25
CA THR A 3 -13.17 -10.58 -25.08
C THR A 3 -12.75 -10.22 -23.66
N LEU A 4 -11.86 -9.24 -23.50
CA LEU A 4 -11.37 -8.83 -22.19
C LEU A 4 -12.49 -8.13 -21.39
N PRO A 5 -12.77 -8.55 -20.14
CA PRO A 5 -13.75 -7.87 -19.29
C PRO A 5 -13.24 -6.50 -18.82
N LYS A 6 -14.17 -5.60 -18.50
CA LYS A 6 -13.85 -4.30 -17.89
C LYS A 6 -13.77 -4.47 -16.37
N GLU A 7 -12.66 -4.05 -15.76
CA GLU A 7 -12.41 -4.14 -14.33
C GLU A 7 -11.68 -2.88 -13.84
N ARG A 8 -12.04 -2.37 -12.65
CA ARG A 8 -11.34 -1.22 -12.04
C ARG A 8 -9.95 -1.67 -11.55
N ARG A 9 -8.92 -0.90 -11.89
CA ARG A 9 -7.52 -1.12 -11.51
C ARG A 9 -7.05 -0.08 -10.51
N TYR A 10 -5.93 -0.36 -9.86
CA TYR A 10 -5.43 0.39 -8.71
C TYR A 10 -3.91 0.59 -8.80
N GLU A 11 -3.43 1.05 -9.97
CA GLU A 11 -2.01 1.27 -10.26
C GLU A 11 -1.14 0.01 -10.10
N THR A 12 0.10 0.19 -9.65
CA THR A 12 1.15 -0.82 -9.60
C THR A 12 0.67 -2.11 -8.90
N LEU A 13 0.99 -3.26 -9.50
CA LEU A 13 0.62 -4.62 -9.06
C LEU A 13 -0.87 -4.98 -9.16
N SER A 14 -1.77 -4.06 -9.56
CA SER A 14 -3.23 -4.32 -9.59
C SER A 14 -3.74 -5.25 -10.71
N TYR A 15 -2.87 -5.63 -11.65
CA TYR A 15 -3.14 -6.63 -12.68
C TYR A 15 -2.66 -8.05 -12.29
N LEU A 16 -1.87 -8.15 -11.21
CA LEU A 16 -1.41 -9.44 -10.69
C LEU A 16 -2.52 -10.07 -9.82
N PRO A 17 -2.44 -11.39 -9.56
CA PRO A 17 -3.22 -12.00 -8.50
C PRO A 17 -3.05 -11.24 -7.18
N PRO A 18 -4.07 -11.19 -6.31
CA PRO A 18 -3.96 -10.52 -5.02
C PRO A 18 -2.74 -10.99 -4.23
N LEU A 19 -1.89 -10.05 -3.83
CA LEU A 19 -0.65 -10.37 -3.12
C LEU A 19 -0.95 -11.05 -1.77
N THR A 20 -0.26 -12.13 -1.48
CA THR A 20 -0.28 -12.74 -0.14
C THR A 20 0.49 -11.87 0.85
N ASP A 21 0.24 -12.06 2.15
CA ASP A 21 0.96 -11.33 3.20
C ASP A 21 2.48 -11.51 3.08
N GLN A 22 2.95 -12.72 2.73
CA GLN A 22 4.37 -12.98 2.48
C GLN A 22 4.92 -12.20 1.28
N GLN A 23 4.13 -11.98 0.24
CA GLN A 23 4.54 -11.14 -0.90
C GLN A 23 4.58 -9.67 -0.50
N ILE A 24 3.63 -9.19 0.31
CA ILE A 24 3.64 -7.83 0.86
C ILE A 24 4.89 -7.63 1.74
N VAL A 25 5.21 -8.58 2.62
CA VAL A 25 6.45 -8.57 3.43
C VAL A 25 7.67 -8.36 2.53
N LYS A 26 7.77 -9.08 1.41
CA LYS A 26 8.90 -8.94 0.47
C LYS A 26 8.95 -7.55 -0.19
N GLN A 27 7.81 -6.98 -0.55
CA GLN A 27 7.77 -5.61 -1.10
C GLN A 27 8.21 -4.57 -0.06
N VAL A 28 7.78 -4.72 1.18
CA VAL A 28 8.19 -3.84 2.28
C VAL A 28 9.67 -4.02 2.60
N GLN A 29 10.16 -5.26 2.65
CA GLN A 29 11.58 -5.54 2.89
C GLN A 29 12.45 -4.87 1.83
N TYR A 30 12.02 -4.92 0.56
CA TYR A 30 12.70 -4.20 -0.51
C TYR A 30 12.79 -2.69 -0.26
N LEU A 31 11.73 -2.02 0.25
CA LEU A 31 11.80 -0.60 0.62
C LEU A 31 12.90 -0.34 1.65
N LEU A 32 12.94 -1.16 2.70
CA LEU A 32 13.90 -1.04 3.79
C LEU A 32 15.33 -1.30 3.30
N ASP A 33 15.54 -2.33 2.47
CA ASP A 33 16.85 -2.68 1.90
C ASP A 33 17.40 -1.58 0.99
N GLN A 34 16.52 -0.82 0.33
CA GLN A 34 16.89 0.35 -0.47
C GLN A 34 17.10 1.63 0.36
N GLY A 35 16.81 1.60 1.66
CA GLY A 35 16.87 2.77 2.52
C GLY A 35 15.71 3.76 2.30
N PHE A 36 14.63 3.33 1.64
CA PHE A 36 13.42 4.14 1.48
C PHE A 36 12.60 4.14 2.77
N ILE A 37 11.87 5.23 2.99
CA ILE A 37 11.07 5.44 4.19
C ILE A 37 9.63 4.96 3.89
N PRO A 38 9.15 3.87 4.51
CA PRO A 38 7.78 3.40 4.30
C PRO A 38 6.77 4.33 4.95
N ALA A 39 5.59 4.47 4.35
CA ALA A 39 4.44 5.10 4.95
C ALA A 39 3.16 4.36 4.58
N VAL A 40 2.12 4.54 5.39
CA VAL A 40 0.80 3.96 5.19
C VAL A 40 -0.17 5.10 4.94
N GLU A 41 -1.02 4.95 3.92
CA GLU A 41 -2.07 5.93 3.61
C GLU A 41 -3.39 5.19 3.38
N PHE A 42 -4.49 5.89 3.67
CA PHE A 42 -5.82 5.35 3.49
C PHE A 42 -6.77 6.40 2.91
N GLU A 43 -7.75 5.92 2.14
CA GLU A 43 -8.80 6.75 1.54
C GLU A 43 -10.05 5.91 1.30
N LYS A 44 -11.23 6.49 1.51
CA LYS A 44 -12.50 5.78 1.40
C LYS A 44 -12.93 5.55 -0.05
N ASP A 45 -12.79 6.57 -0.90
CA ASP A 45 -13.14 6.49 -2.32
C ASP A 45 -12.11 7.15 -3.23
N PRO A 46 -10.94 6.53 -3.42
CA PRO A 46 -9.84 7.15 -4.14
C PRO A 46 -10.12 7.27 -5.64
N GLN A 47 -10.04 8.50 -6.16
CA GLN A 47 -10.14 8.79 -7.58
C GLN A 47 -8.76 8.95 -8.23
N PRO A 48 -8.60 8.64 -9.52
CA PRO A 48 -7.32 8.83 -10.23
C PRO A 48 -6.84 10.28 -10.29
N ASN A 49 -7.75 11.25 -10.15
CA ASN A 49 -7.44 12.68 -10.15
C ASN A 49 -7.02 13.19 -8.75
N ASP A 50 -7.15 12.37 -7.71
CA ASP A 50 -6.80 12.75 -6.36
C ASP A 50 -5.28 12.63 -6.18
N HIS A 51 -4.66 13.71 -5.73
CA HIS A 51 -3.22 13.74 -5.46
C HIS A 51 -2.86 13.33 -4.03
N HIS A 52 -3.83 13.32 -3.13
CA HIS A 52 -3.61 13.16 -1.69
C HIS A 52 -4.54 12.12 -1.11
N TRP A 53 -3.97 11.24 -0.29
CA TRP A 53 -4.69 10.34 0.59
C TRP A 53 -4.41 10.74 2.04
N THR A 54 -5.23 10.28 2.97
CA THR A 54 -4.99 10.57 4.38
C THR A 54 -3.81 9.74 4.89
N LEU A 55 -2.80 10.40 5.44
CA LEU A 55 -1.64 9.73 6.01
C LEU A 55 -2.02 9.06 7.33
N TRP A 56 -1.65 7.78 7.47
CA TRP A 56 -1.76 7.07 8.74
C TRP A 56 -0.55 7.40 9.62
N LYS A 57 -0.80 8.06 10.75
CA LYS A 57 0.24 8.53 11.68
C LYS A 57 1.30 9.38 10.94
N LEU A 58 2.54 8.90 10.87
CA LEU A 58 3.68 9.52 10.22
C LEU A 58 4.46 8.47 9.42
N PRO A 59 5.30 8.87 8.45
CA PRO A 59 6.20 7.93 7.78
C PRO A 59 7.11 7.25 8.82
N LEU A 60 7.38 5.96 8.62
CA LEU A 60 8.14 5.15 9.56
C LEU A 60 9.65 5.34 9.32
N PHE A 61 10.18 6.52 9.64
CA PHE A 61 11.58 6.90 9.41
C PHE A 61 12.60 5.90 9.99
N ASN A 62 12.26 5.24 11.10
CA ASN A 62 13.12 4.29 11.79
C ASN A 62 12.51 2.88 11.83
N ALA A 63 11.77 2.47 10.78
CA ALA A 63 11.35 1.07 10.66
C ALA A 63 12.58 0.17 10.43
N PHE A 64 12.79 -0.81 11.29
CA PHE A 64 13.89 -1.77 11.18
C PHE A 64 13.45 -3.12 10.62
N SER A 65 12.16 -3.40 10.62
CA SER A 65 11.60 -4.63 10.08
C SER A 65 10.36 -4.40 9.24
N ALA A 66 10.13 -5.26 8.25
CA ALA A 66 8.88 -5.27 7.50
C ALA A 66 7.65 -5.52 8.40
N GLN A 67 7.87 -6.18 9.54
CA GLN A 67 6.85 -6.46 10.52
C GLN A 67 6.31 -5.20 11.19
N ASP A 68 7.15 -4.19 11.42
CA ASP A 68 6.73 -2.90 11.99
C ASP A 68 5.71 -2.21 11.08
N VAL A 69 5.99 -2.15 9.77
CA VAL A 69 5.09 -1.58 8.76
C VAL A 69 3.78 -2.38 8.68
N LEU A 70 3.86 -3.71 8.75
CA LEU A 70 2.67 -4.59 8.70
C LEU A 70 1.81 -4.52 9.95
N ASN A 71 2.39 -4.21 11.12
CA ASN A 71 1.63 -3.92 12.32
C ASN A 71 0.80 -2.65 12.10
N GLU A 72 1.40 -1.59 11.56
CA GLU A 72 0.70 -0.33 11.26
C GLU A 72 -0.40 -0.50 10.20
N VAL A 73 -0.15 -1.30 9.15
CA VAL A 73 -1.20 -1.65 8.16
C VAL A 73 -2.38 -2.38 8.84
N ARG A 74 -2.11 -3.28 9.78
CA ARG A 74 -3.17 -3.99 10.53
C ARG A 74 -3.94 -3.07 11.46
N GLU A 75 -3.27 -2.17 12.16
CA GLU A 75 -3.93 -1.16 13.00
C GLU A 75 -4.82 -0.23 12.17
N CYS A 76 -4.28 0.29 11.05
CA CYS A 76 -5.03 1.13 10.12
C CYS A 76 -6.25 0.39 9.57
N LYS A 77 -6.10 -0.87 9.17
CA LYS A 77 -7.21 -1.73 8.73
C LYS A 77 -8.25 -1.98 9.83
N GLY A 78 -7.83 -2.13 11.08
CA GLY A 78 -8.73 -2.30 12.22
C GLY A 78 -9.61 -1.08 12.45
N GLN A 79 -9.06 0.12 12.28
CA GLN A 79 -9.79 1.39 12.48
C GLN A 79 -10.58 1.83 11.25
N TYR A 80 -10.03 1.63 10.04
CA TYR A 80 -10.56 2.08 8.75
C TYR A 80 -10.81 0.91 7.80
N SER A 81 -11.54 -0.09 8.28
CA SER A 81 -11.83 -1.31 7.50
C SER A 81 -12.63 -1.07 6.22
N ASP A 82 -13.37 0.04 6.14
CA ASP A 82 -14.18 0.48 5.00
C ASP A 82 -13.41 1.35 3.99
N SER A 83 -12.08 1.49 4.17
CA SER A 83 -11.22 2.31 3.32
C SER A 83 -10.23 1.46 2.52
N PHE A 84 -9.72 2.02 1.43
CA PHE A 84 -8.53 1.49 0.76
C PHE A 84 -7.30 1.84 1.57
N ILE A 85 -6.33 0.93 1.62
CA ILE A 85 -5.05 1.18 2.29
C ILE A 85 -3.94 0.86 1.32
N ARG A 86 -2.99 1.77 1.18
CA ARG A 86 -1.77 1.58 0.40
C ARG A 86 -0.53 1.71 1.28
N VAL A 87 0.51 0.98 0.88
CA VAL A 87 1.87 1.20 1.38
C VAL A 87 2.63 1.94 0.30
N ILE A 88 3.33 3.00 0.72
CA ILE A 88 4.18 3.80 -0.13
C ILE A 88 5.61 3.84 0.43
N GLY A 89 6.58 4.10 -0.44
CA GLY A 89 7.98 4.32 -0.05
C GLY A 89 8.47 5.67 -0.56
N PHE A 90 9.15 6.43 0.30
CA PHE A 90 9.75 7.72 -0.04
C PHE A 90 11.28 7.63 -0.12
N ASP A 91 11.84 8.23 -1.17
CA ASP A 91 13.27 8.53 -1.31
C ASP A 91 13.50 10.00 -0.98
N ASN A 92 14.23 10.26 0.11
CA ASN A 92 14.54 11.59 0.59
C ASN A 92 15.64 12.29 -0.23
N LEU A 93 16.49 11.54 -0.96
CA LEU A 93 17.53 12.11 -1.81
C LEU A 93 16.93 12.64 -3.11
N LYS A 94 16.02 11.86 -3.71
CA LYS A 94 15.31 12.28 -4.94
C LYS A 94 14.05 13.10 -4.67
N GLN A 95 13.62 13.16 -3.41
CA GLN A 95 12.39 13.81 -2.97
C GLN A 95 11.17 13.30 -3.77
N CYS A 96 11.04 11.98 -3.89
CA CYS A 96 10.00 11.35 -4.69
C CYS A 96 9.52 10.04 -4.06
N GLN A 97 8.28 9.67 -4.36
CA GLN A 97 7.74 8.37 -4.00
C GLN A 97 8.27 7.30 -4.97
N THR A 98 8.89 6.25 -4.45
CA THR A 98 9.56 5.20 -5.25
C THR A 98 8.66 4.00 -5.52
N MET A 99 7.72 3.72 -4.63
CA MET A 99 6.78 2.61 -4.77
C MET A 99 5.44 2.95 -4.12
N SER A 100 4.36 2.44 -4.69
CA SER A 100 3.00 2.54 -4.13
C SER A 100 2.16 1.37 -4.60
N PHE A 101 1.55 0.65 -3.67
CA PHE A 101 0.65 -0.45 -3.99
C PHE A 101 -0.42 -0.63 -2.91
N ILE A 102 -1.60 -1.10 -3.34
CA ILE A 102 -2.73 -1.37 -2.45
C ILE A 102 -2.50 -2.65 -1.66
N VAL A 103 -2.67 -2.57 -0.34
CA VAL A 103 -2.58 -3.71 0.58
C VAL A 103 -3.94 -4.13 1.14
N HIS A 104 -4.94 -3.23 1.14
CA HIS A 104 -6.30 -3.51 1.57
C HIS A 104 -7.33 -2.81 0.67
N LYS A 105 -8.44 -3.48 0.40
CA LYS A 105 -9.60 -2.93 -0.34
C LYS A 105 -10.85 -3.11 0.54
N PRO A 106 -11.74 -2.11 0.59
CA PRO A 106 -12.99 -2.25 1.33
C PRO A 106 -13.85 -3.37 0.71
N ASN A 107 -14.66 -4.02 1.54
CA ASN A 107 -15.62 -5.05 1.14
C ASN A 107 -15.01 -6.28 0.42
N THR A 108 -13.69 -6.46 0.52
CA THR A 108 -13.01 -7.67 0.05
C THR A 108 -12.67 -8.54 1.25
N THR A 109 -13.55 -9.50 1.56
CA THR A 109 -13.27 -10.51 2.59
C THR A 109 -12.21 -11.47 2.05
N ARG A 110 -10.93 -11.23 2.36
CA ARG A 110 -9.90 -12.25 2.18
C ARG A 110 -10.11 -13.30 3.28
N PHE A 111 -10.41 -14.53 2.88
CA PHE A 111 -10.32 -15.72 3.75
C PHE A 111 -8.86 -16.14 3.90
#